data_AF-U6LPH4-F1
#
_entry.id   AF-U6LPH4-F1
#
_cell.length_a   1.000
_cell.length_b   1.000
_cell.length_c   1.000
_cell.angle_alpha   90.00
_cell.angle_beta   90.00
_cell.angle_gamma   90.00
#
_symmetry.space_group_name_H-M   'P 1'
#
loop_
_entity.id
_entity.type
_entity.pdbx_description
1 polymer ?
#
loop_
_entity_poly.entity_id
_entity_poly.type
_entity_poly.pdbx_seq_one_letter_code
_entity_poly.pdbx_strand_id
1 'polypeptide(L)'
;MASSRKLEELREAAKAAGLSRSEEAFVCFDWSASQEWQEYLASLYPTPPLNKLLKWKKKFYKTHQDSSFDVNNTTVDDVLNGTSSASPSPPGSSSSSSYSSYSNAGPPFGRPVGSPPSAAVLRFLSPLTLICLVAGIFKTAMAAAASQRGPGSSLLLSVGLLLRLYCCFGLPPLKLWPLSRLGESMANEGVVYFQQLMQNDAMHGVLFNLLTGLMPPSLPLVASPLLTGALVAGHILREGSALPGFINNIGPLRRFATIMDQKRFQILQLRADLELYFGVFFVVWSLVRMNFSLSDVLLPAYLYWQLQKIRFQTCPYSQASARRMDGMITSLTNHRACPPVLRVVYEKIRAFCVRQVQPPEPSQPRAPSCRIM
;
A
#
# COMPACT_ATOMS: atom_id res chain seq x y z
N MET A 1 37.44 1.84 -9.46
CA MET A 1 38.30 3.05 -9.50
C MET A 1 37.56 4.32 -9.92
N ALA A 2 36.56 4.30 -10.81
CA ALA A 2 35.81 5.52 -11.18
C ALA A 2 35.01 6.18 -10.01
N SER A 3 34.71 5.43 -8.94
CA SER A 3 33.92 5.92 -7.80
C SER A 3 34.72 6.79 -6.81
N SER A 4 36.01 6.53 -6.60
CA SER A 4 36.81 7.27 -5.62
C SER A 4 37.10 8.70 -6.09
N ARG A 5 37.44 8.87 -7.38
CA ARG A 5 37.70 10.18 -7.98
C ARG A 5 36.47 11.10 -7.93
N LYS A 6 35.27 10.55 -8.20
CA LYS A 6 34.02 11.32 -8.14
C LYS A 6 33.67 11.77 -6.71
N LEU A 7 33.98 10.94 -5.71
CA LEU A 7 33.79 11.31 -4.29
C LEU A 7 34.73 12.44 -3.87
N GLU A 8 35.96 12.45 -4.38
CA GLU A 8 36.94 13.48 -4.09
C GLU A 8 36.54 14.83 -4.71
N GLU A 9 36.08 14.83 -5.96
CA GLU A 9 35.52 16.02 -6.64
C GLU A 9 34.29 16.58 -5.88
N LEU A 10 33.38 15.72 -5.43
CA LEU A 10 32.23 16.13 -4.63
C LEU A 10 32.65 16.71 -3.27
N ARG A 11 33.73 16.20 -2.67
CA ARG A 11 34.25 16.70 -1.41
C ARG A 11 34.86 18.09 -1.55
N GLU A 12 35.60 18.34 -2.63
CA GLU A 12 36.14 19.67 -2.94
C GLU A 12 35.02 20.67 -3.23
N ALA A 13 34.02 20.28 -4.01
CA ALA A 13 32.84 21.11 -4.29
C ALA A 13 32.06 21.45 -3.01
N ALA A 14 31.90 20.48 -2.10
CA ALA A 14 31.22 20.68 -0.82
C ALA A 14 31.95 21.70 0.08
N LYS A 15 33.29 21.59 0.17
CA LYS A 15 34.12 22.55 0.90
C LYS A 15 34.06 23.95 0.29
N ALA A 16 34.13 24.04 -1.04
CA ALA A 16 34.04 25.30 -1.76
C ALA A 16 32.69 26.01 -1.56
N ALA A 17 31.61 25.23 -1.39
CA ALA A 17 30.27 25.74 -1.10
C ALA A 17 30.07 26.18 0.36
N GLY A 18 31.08 26.00 1.24
CA GLY A 18 30.99 26.38 2.66
C GLY A 18 30.02 25.52 3.46
N LEU A 19 29.81 24.26 3.05
CA LEU A 19 28.97 23.32 3.77
C LEU A 19 29.54 23.02 5.17
N SER A 20 28.66 22.74 6.13
CA SER A 20 29.07 22.29 7.45
C SER A 20 29.67 20.88 7.39
N ARG A 21 30.40 20.48 8.43
CA ARG A 21 31.06 19.16 8.49
C ARG A 21 30.07 17.98 8.34
N SER A 22 28.87 18.09 8.89
CA SER A 22 27.82 17.07 8.78
C SER A 22 27.27 16.98 7.35
N GLU A 23 27.19 18.11 6.65
CA GLU A 23 26.73 18.18 5.27
C GLU A 23 27.78 17.70 4.27
N GLU A 24 29.05 18.03 4.48
CA GLU A 24 30.17 17.45 3.73
C GLU A 24 30.15 15.91 3.84
N ALA A 25 29.94 15.40 5.06
CA ALA A 25 29.86 13.97 5.31
C ALA A 25 28.64 13.31 4.63
N PHE A 26 27.51 14.01 4.55
CA PHE A 26 26.34 13.56 3.80
C PHE A 26 26.60 13.47 2.29
N VAL A 27 27.20 14.50 1.70
CA VAL A 27 27.52 14.55 0.26
C VAL A 27 28.50 13.44 -0.12
N CYS A 28 29.48 13.17 0.76
CA CYS A 28 30.48 12.13 0.55
C CYS A 28 30.02 10.72 1.00
N PHE A 29 28.78 10.56 1.47
CA PHE A 29 28.31 9.29 1.97
C PHE A 29 28.12 8.28 0.82
N ASP A 30 28.70 7.07 0.97
CA ASP A 30 28.51 6.00 -0.01
C ASP A 30 27.17 5.29 0.19
N TRP A 31 26.14 5.88 -0.43
CA TRP A 31 24.78 5.35 -0.46
C TRP A 31 24.69 3.94 -1.08
N SER A 32 25.63 3.56 -1.94
CA SER A 32 25.59 2.25 -2.60
C SER A 32 26.12 1.13 -1.72
N ALA A 33 27.12 1.44 -0.88
CA ALA A 33 27.71 0.49 0.06
C ALA A 33 26.92 0.34 1.37
N SER A 34 26.06 1.30 1.72
CA SER A 34 25.28 1.26 2.97
C SER A 34 24.14 0.23 2.90
N GLN A 35 24.32 -0.92 3.56
CA GLN A 35 23.28 -1.96 3.67
C GLN A 35 22.02 -1.45 4.37
N GLU A 36 22.18 -0.69 5.46
CA GLU A 36 21.05 -0.11 6.21
C GLU A 36 20.19 0.81 5.35
N TRP A 37 20.81 1.61 4.48
CA TRP A 37 20.09 2.44 3.53
C TRP A 37 19.33 1.59 2.50
N GLN A 38 19.93 0.53 1.99
CA GLN A 38 19.26 -0.37 1.02
C GLN A 38 18.04 -1.06 1.66
N GLU A 39 18.16 -1.52 2.90
CA GLU A 39 17.06 -2.11 3.66
C GLU A 39 15.97 -1.08 3.97
N TYR A 40 16.36 0.12 4.39
CA TYR A 40 15.43 1.23 4.60
C TYR A 40 14.67 1.57 3.32
N LEU A 41 15.38 1.75 2.19
CA LEU A 41 14.77 2.06 0.90
C LEU A 41 13.85 0.94 0.41
N ALA A 42 14.22 -0.33 0.61
CA ALA A 42 13.40 -1.49 0.28
C ALA A 42 12.12 -1.56 1.15
N SER A 43 12.18 -1.04 2.37
CA SER A 43 11.03 -0.96 3.29
C SER A 43 10.10 0.22 2.99
N LEU A 44 10.56 1.26 2.27
CA LEU A 44 9.73 2.40 1.88
C LEU A 44 8.77 1.99 0.77
N TYR A 45 7.47 1.92 1.11
CA TYR A 45 6.42 1.71 0.13
C TYR A 45 5.36 2.84 0.15
N PRO A 46 5.01 3.43 -1.03
CA PRO A 46 5.58 3.16 -2.36
C PRO A 46 7.04 3.60 -2.45
N THR A 47 7.81 2.88 -3.25
CA THR A 47 9.20 3.26 -3.54
C THR A 47 9.18 4.71 -4.02
N PRO A 48 9.84 5.63 -3.31
CA PRO A 48 9.73 7.04 -3.64
C PRO A 48 10.27 7.28 -5.06
N PRO A 49 9.61 8.14 -5.86
CA PRO A 49 10.13 8.50 -7.17
C PRO A 49 11.51 9.14 -7.04
N LEU A 50 12.36 9.01 -8.06
CA LEU A 50 13.78 9.43 -8.01
C LEU A 50 13.94 10.89 -7.58
N ASN A 51 13.04 11.77 -8.00
CA ASN A 51 13.04 13.19 -7.62
C ASN A 51 12.77 13.45 -6.12
N LYS A 52 12.20 12.49 -5.40
CA LYS A 52 11.97 12.56 -3.94
C LYS A 52 13.01 11.78 -3.14
N LEU A 53 13.87 11.01 -3.80
CA LEU A 53 14.84 10.12 -3.15
C LEU A 53 15.80 10.90 -2.23
N LEU A 54 16.24 12.09 -2.65
CA LEU A 54 17.16 12.92 -1.88
C LEU A 54 16.56 13.36 -0.54
N LYS A 55 15.27 13.69 -0.49
CA LYS A 55 14.55 14.01 0.75
C LYS A 55 14.55 12.83 1.73
N TRP A 56 14.41 11.61 1.22
CA TRP A 56 14.46 10.40 2.05
C TRP A 56 15.88 10.09 2.52
N LYS A 57 16.88 10.29 1.66
CA LYS A 57 18.31 10.21 2.04
C LYS A 57 18.63 11.16 3.19
N LYS A 58 18.23 12.44 3.08
CA LYS A 58 18.41 13.46 4.14
C LYS A 58 17.78 13.03 5.46
N LYS A 59 16.53 12.55 5.43
CA LYS A 59 15.84 12.04 6.63
C LYS A 59 16.52 10.80 7.21
N PHE A 60 16.93 9.86 6.38
CA PHE A 60 17.62 8.65 6.81
C PHE A 60 18.94 8.99 7.49
N TYR A 61 19.76 9.84 6.86
CA TYR A 61 21.05 10.27 7.38
C TYR A 61 20.91 10.95 8.74
N LYS A 62 19.94 11.86 8.87
CA LYS A 62 19.66 12.50 10.16
C LYS A 62 19.35 11.51 11.28
N THR A 63 18.53 10.51 10.97
CA THR A 63 18.05 9.57 11.98
C THR A 63 19.10 8.52 12.34
N HIS A 64 19.95 8.09 11.39
CA HIS A 64 20.80 6.90 11.56
C HIS A 64 22.30 7.20 11.57
N GLN A 65 22.74 8.33 11.01
CA GLN A 65 24.16 8.64 10.85
C GLN A 65 24.55 9.90 11.64
N ASP A 66 23.82 11.00 11.50
CA ASP A 66 24.15 12.27 12.18
C ASP A 66 22.89 13.08 12.53
N SER A 67 22.53 13.11 13.81
CA SER A 67 21.35 13.83 14.30
C SER A 67 21.44 15.35 14.18
N SER A 68 22.66 15.89 14.04
CA SER A 68 22.91 17.32 13.86
C SER A 68 22.67 17.78 12.42
N PHE A 69 22.51 16.85 11.47
CA PHE A 69 22.25 17.17 10.06
C PHE A 69 20.94 17.96 9.88
N ASP A 70 21.00 19.04 9.11
CA ASP A 70 19.81 19.81 8.73
C ASP A 70 19.17 19.28 7.44
N VAL A 71 17.94 18.78 7.57
CA VAL A 71 17.16 18.21 6.45
C VAL A 71 16.71 19.31 5.47
N ASN A 72 16.63 20.56 5.92
CA ASN A 72 16.08 21.67 5.14
C ASN A 72 17.12 22.47 4.38
N ASN A 73 18.42 22.18 4.55
CA ASN A 73 19.45 22.92 3.83
C ASN A 73 19.40 22.61 2.33
N THR A 74 19.22 23.64 1.50
CA THR A 74 19.16 23.57 0.04
C THR A 74 20.53 23.57 -0.63
N THR A 75 21.57 24.08 0.02
CA THR A 75 22.93 24.15 -0.55
C THR A 75 23.50 22.77 -0.87
N VAL A 76 23.15 21.75 -0.06
CA VAL A 76 23.47 20.34 -0.34
C VAL A 76 22.85 19.85 -1.65
N ASP A 77 21.64 20.32 -1.98
CA ASP A 77 20.96 19.94 -3.23
C ASP A 77 21.66 20.59 -4.43
N ASP A 78 22.12 21.83 -4.28
CA ASP A 78 22.85 22.55 -5.33
C ASP A 78 24.19 21.90 -5.67
N VAL A 79 24.94 21.47 -4.65
CA VAL A 79 26.22 20.77 -4.82
C VAL A 79 26.02 19.42 -5.52
N LEU A 80 25.00 18.65 -5.12
CA LEU A 80 24.70 17.34 -5.72
C LEU A 80 24.18 17.44 -7.16
N ASN A 81 23.49 18.53 -7.50
CA ASN A 81 23.02 18.80 -8.85
C ASN A 81 24.10 19.45 -9.74
N GLY A 82 25.24 19.84 -9.17
CA GLY A 82 26.33 20.50 -9.89
C GLY A 82 26.02 21.95 -10.29
N THR A 83 25.04 22.59 -9.64
CA THR A 83 24.62 23.97 -9.93
C THR A 83 25.43 25.04 -9.18
N SER A 84 26.36 24.64 -8.32
CA SER A 84 27.20 25.56 -7.55
C SER A 84 28.27 26.23 -8.42
N SER A 85 27.87 27.20 -9.24
CA SER A 85 28.78 28.14 -9.88
C SER A 85 28.99 29.35 -8.98
N ALA A 86 30.12 29.37 -8.27
CA ALA A 86 30.61 30.54 -7.53
C ALA A 86 31.15 31.59 -8.52
N SER A 87 30.28 32.49 -8.99
CA SER A 87 30.68 33.73 -9.65
C SER A 87 30.07 34.92 -8.90
N PRO A 88 30.86 35.96 -8.55
CA PRO A 88 30.34 37.15 -7.90
C PRO A 88 29.61 38.05 -8.92
N SER A 89 28.30 38.20 -8.77
CA SER A 89 27.46 39.09 -9.60
C SER A 89 27.40 40.51 -9.00
N PRO A 90 27.30 41.58 -9.83
CA PRO A 90 27.24 42.97 -9.37
C PRO A 90 25.85 43.34 -8.78
N PRO A 91 25.75 44.43 -8.00
CA PRO A 91 24.50 44.82 -7.35
C PRO A 91 23.59 45.54 -8.33
N GLY A 92 22.41 45.01 -8.61
CA GLY A 92 21.44 45.73 -9.43
C GLY A 92 20.16 44.97 -9.72
N SER A 93 19.05 45.60 -9.37
CA SER A 93 17.66 45.30 -9.72
C SER A 93 16.98 44.11 -9.04
N SER A 94 16.16 44.49 -8.06
CA SER A 94 15.04 43.76 -7.51
C SER A 94 14.04 43.39 -8.61
N SER A 95 14.11 42.15 -9.09
CA SER A 95 12.99 41.48 -9.75
C SER A 95 12.60 40.30 -8.86
N SER A 96 11.46 40.45 -8.18
CA SER A 96 10.82 39.41 -7.41
C SER A 96 10.34 38.32 -8.35
N SER A 97 11.23 37.40 -8.73
CA SER A 97 10.87 36.10 -9.27
C SER A 97 10.25 35.29 -8.15
N SER A 98 8.93 35.43 -8.02
CA SER A 98 8.07 34.51 -7.28
C SER A 98 8.38 33.09 -7.73
N TYR A 99 9.21 32.40 -6.94
CA TYR A 99 9.29 30.96 -6.97
C TYR A 99 7.86 30.48 -6.77
N SER A 100 7.29 30.03 -7.89
CA SER A 100 6.07 29.25 -7.89
C SER A 100 6.40 28.03 -7.08
N SER A 101 6.03 28.07 -5.80
CA SER A 101 5.92 26.90 -4.96
C SER A 101 5.07 25.92 -5.74
N TYR A 102 5.71 24.97 -6.41
CA TYR A 102 5.08 23.74 -6.86
C TYR A 102 4.71 22.99 -5.58
N SER A 103 3.58 23.42 -5.04
CA SER A 103 2.76 22.70 -4.09
C SER A 103 2.45 21.36 -4.73
N ASN A 104 3.32 20.39 -4.48
CA ASN A 104 3.04 18.99 -4.18
C ASN A 104 1.69 18.46 -4.71
N ALA A 105 1.39 18.68 -5.99
CA ALA A 105 0.24 18.14 -6.67
C ALA A 105 0.67 16.80 -7.28
N GLY A 106 0.99 15.84 -6.41
CA GLY A 106 0.45 14.51 -6.69
C GLY A 106 -1.06 14.71 -6.86
N PRO A 107 -1.75 13.99 -7.78
CA PRO A 107 -3.17 14.18 -8.00
C PRO A 107 -3.81 14.31 -6.63
N PRO A 108 -4.42 15.47 -6.30
CA PRO A 108 -4.91 15.70 -4.96
C PRO A 108 -5.72 14.46 -4.65
N PHE A 109 -5.41 13.78 -3.53
CA PHE A 109 -6.37 12.83 -2.98
C PHE A 109 -7.60 13.69 -2.77
N GLY A 110 -8.49 13.63 -3.77
CA GLY A 110 -9.59 14.56 -3.89
C GLY A 110 -10.37 14.47 -2.60
N ARG A 111 -11.05 15.56 -2.24
CA ARG A 111 -12.09 15.46 -1.22
C ARG A 111 -12.88 14.17 -1.48
N PRO A 112 -13.12 13.35 -0.45
CA PRO A 112 -13.79 12.06 -0.62
C PRO A 112 -15.01 12.28 -1.51
N VAL A 113 -15.06 11.57 -2.64
CA VAL A 113 -16.19 11.68 -3.55
C VAL A 113 -17.36 11.07 -2.79
N GLY A 114 -18.25 11.90 -2.29
CA GLY A 114 -19.34 11.49 -1.41
C GLY A 114 -19.68 12.55 -0.36
N SER A 115 -20.92 12.54 0.12
CA SER A 115 -21.33 13.30 1.28
C SER A 115 -21.12 12.43 2.52
N PRO A 116 -20.02 12.62 3.29
CA PRO A 116 -19.84 11.86 4.51
C PRO A 116 -21.04 12.09 5.44
N PRO A 117 -21.45 11.08 6.23
CA PRO A 117 -22.57 11.24 7.15
C PRO A 117 -22.34 12.44 8.08
N SER A 118 -23.44 13.05 8.54
CA SER A 118 -23.33 14.16 9.49
C SER A 118 -22.59 13.72 10.76
N ALA A 119 -21.94 14.67 11.43
CA ALA A 119 -21.20 14.39 12.67
C ALA A 119 -22.08 13.70 13.74
N ALA A 120 -23.37 14.03 13.80
CA ALA A 120 -24.33 13.37 14.68
C ALA A 120 -24.52 11.88 14.33
N VAL A 121 -24.63 11.55 13.05
CA VAL A 121 -24.74 10.16 12.59
C VAL A 121 -23.45 9.39 12.87
N LEU A 122 -22.28 10.00 12.63
CA LEU A 122 -20.99 9.36 12.94
C LEU A 122 -20.80 9.06 14.43
N ARG A 123 -21.34 9.90 15.33
CA ARG A 123 -21.33 9.65 16.79
C ARG A 123 -22.09 8.38 17.17
N PHE A 124 -23.15 8.02 16.45
CA PHE A 124 -23.89 6.78 16.69
C PHE A 124 -23.29 5.58 15.95
N LEU A 125 -22.91 5.78 14.68
CA LEU A 125 -22.43 4.70 13.83
C LEU A 125 -21.04 4.20 14.22
N SER A 126 -20.16 5.05 14.74
CA SER A 126 -18.79 4.64 15.10
C SER A 126 -18.76 3.63 16.27
N PRO A 127 -19.47 3.86 17.40
CA PRO A 127 -19.63 2.85 18.45
C PRO A 127 -20.30 1.56 17.95
N LEU A 128 -21.34 1.68 17.13
CA LEU A 128 -22.03 0.51 16.56
C LEU A 128 -21.08 -0.32 15.68
N THR A 129 -20.30 0.34 14.84
CA THR A 129 -19.26 -0.26 14.00
C THR A 129 -18.25 -1.02 14.87
N LEU A 130 -17.76 -0.38 15.94
CA LEU A 130 -16.81 -1.00 16.86
C LEU A 130 -17.40 -2.26 17.52
N ILE A 131 -18.64 -2.19 18.01
CA ILE A 131 -19.33 -3.34 18.63
C ILE A 131 -19.47 -4.49 17.62
N CYS A 132 -19.94 -4.20 16.40
CA CYS A 132 -20.08 -5.21 15.35
C CYS A 132 -18.73 -5.86 14.99
N LEU A 133 -17.65 -5.06 14.89
CA LEU A 133 -16.32 -5.57 14.59
C LEU A 133 -15.77 -6.44 15.72
N VAL A 134 -15.85 -6.00 16.97
CA VAL A 134 -15.35 -6.77 18.13
C VAL A 134 -16.14 -8.07 18.28
N ALA A 135 -17.47 -8.02 18.19
CA ALA A 135 -18.31 -9.21 18.24
C ALA A 135 -18.04 -10.15 17.06
N GLY A 136 -17.86 -9.62 15.86
CA GLY A 136 -17.52 -10.38 14.65
C GLY A 136 -16.16 -11.05 14.75
N ILE A 137 -15.13 -10.33 15.22
CA ILE A 137 -13.78 -10.86 15.47
C ILE A 137 -13.85 -12.01 16.48
N PHE A 138 -14.49 -11.77 17.63
CA PHE A 138 -14.59 -12.78 18.69
C PHE A 138 -15.34 -14.02 18.22
N LYS A 139 -16.51 -13.87 17.59
CA LYS A 139 -17.27 -15.02 17.05
C LYS A 139 -16.51 -15.76 15.96
N THR A 140 -15.80 -15.05 15.08
CA THR A 140 -15.02 -15.68 14.00
C THR A 140 -13.81 -16.44 14.57
N ALA A 141 -13.13 -15.88 15.57
CA ALA A 141 -12.03 -16.57 16.27
C ALA A 141 -12.52 -17.82 17.00
N MET A 142 -13.66 -17.73 17.71
CA MET A 142 -14.28 -18.88 18.39
C MET A 142 -14.75 -19.94 17.38
N ALA A 143 -15.36 -19.55 16.27
CA ALA A 143 -15.78 -20.47 15.20
C ALA A 143 -14.57 -21.20 14.59
N ALA A 144 -13.46 -20.49 14.39
CA ALA A 144 -12.22 -21.09 13.90
C ALA A 144 -11.62 -22.08 14.92
N ALA A 145 -11.63 -21.74 16.22
CA ALA A 145 -11.14 -22.62 17.28
C ALA A 145 -12.00 -23.88 17.45
N ALA A 146 -13.33 -23.74 17.36
CA ALA A 146 -14.26 -24.85 17.48
C ALA A 146 -14.41 -25.69 16.19
N SER A 147 -13.76 -25.29 15.09
CA SER A 147 -13.98 -25.84 13.75
C SER A 147 -15.46 -25.85 13.31
N GLN A 148 -16.31 -25.03 13.93
CA GLN A 148 -17.73 -24.91 13.64
C GLN A 148 -17.98 -23.55 12.99
N ARG A 149 -18.23 -23.53 11.68
CA ARG A 149 -18.55 -22.29 10.96
C ARG A 149 -20.05 -22.03 11.00
N GLY A 150 -20.47 -21.24 11.99
CA GLY A 150 -21.81 -20.63 11.94
C GLY A 150 -21.85 -19.47 10.93
N PRO A 151 -22.83 -19.40 10.02
CA PRO A 151 -22.93 -18.32 9.02
C PRO A 151 -22.99 -16.92 9.65
N GLY A 152 -23.51 -16.82 10.88
CA GLY A 152 -23.62 -15.55 11.60
C GLY A 152 -22.29 -14.91 12.02
N SER A 153 -21.18 -15.67 12.10
CA SER A 153 -19.87 -15.14 12.51
C SER A 153 -19.29 -14.18 11.47
N SER A 154 -19.19 -14.65 10.22
CA SER A 154 -18.76 -13.87 9.06
C SER A 154 -19.72 -12.71 8.76
N LEU A 155 -21.01 -12.87 9.00
CA LEU A 155 -22.02 -11.84 8.75
C LEU A 155 -21.80 -10.61 9.65
N LEU A 156 -21.59 -10.80 10.95
CA LEU A 156 -21.35 -9.67 11.88
C LEU A 156 -20.09 -8.88 11.51
N LEU A 157 -19.02 -9.58 11.14
CA LEU A 157 -17.78 -8.94 10.71
C LEU A 157 -17.97 -8.17 9.40
N SER A 158 -18.67 -8.75 8.42
CA SER A 158 -19.03 -8.07 7.17
C SER A 158 -19.88 -6.83 7.43
N VAL A 159 -20.89 -6.93 8.29
CA VAL A 159 -21.75 -5.78 8.66
C VAL A 159 -20.93 -4.67 9.30
N GLY A 160 -20.03 -5.00 10.24
CA GLY A 160 -19.14 -4.00 10.84
C GLY A 160 -18.25 -3.30 9.81
N LEU A 161 -17.66 -4.05 8.87
CA LEU A 161 -16.81 -3.47 7.82
C LEU A 161 -17.62 -2.63 6.81
N LEU A 162 -18.82 -3.08 6.42
CA LEU A 162 -19.73 -2.31 5.57
C LEU A 162 -20.18 -1.01 6.25
N LEU A 163 -20.45 -1.06 7.56
CA LEU A 163 -20.79 0.12 8.34
C LEU A 163 -19.63 1.12 8.38
N ARG A 164 -18.38 0.63 8.47
CA ARG A 164 -17.19 1.49 8.35
C ARG A 164 -17.11 2.15 6.97
N LEU A 165 -17.38 1.42 5.90
CA LEU A 165 -17.37 1.99 4.54
C LEU A 165 -18.41 3.11 4.41
N TYR A 166 -19.61 2.87 4.94
CA TYR A 166 -20.65 3.89 5.01
C TYR A 166 -20.21 5.12 5.82
N CYS A 167 -19.53 4.93 6.96
CA CYS A 167 -18.98 6.05 7.74
C CYS A 167 -17.92 6.86 6.98
N CYS A 168 -17.09 6.20 6.16
CA CYS A 168 -16.02 6.86 5.42
C CYS A 168 -16.50 7.59 4.16
N PHE A 169 -17.38 6.95 3.39
CA PHE A 169 -17.73 7.41 2.04
C PHE A 169 -19.18 7.90 1.92
N GLY A 170 -20.03 7.63 2.92
CA GLY A 170 -21.46 7.91 2.86
C GLY A 170 -22.20 6.95 1.92
N LEU A 171 -23.31 7.43 1.38
CA LEU A 171 -24.00 6.74 0.29
C LEU A 171 -23.24 7.00 -1.02
N PRO A 172 -23.17 6.00 -1.91
CA PRO A 172 -22.62 6.24 -3.23
C PRO A 172 -23.44 7.34 -3.92
N PRO A 173 -22.82 8.26 -4.69
CA PRO A 173 -23.50 9.38 -5.35
C PRO A 173 -24.33 8.92 -6.56
N LEU A 174 -25.08 7.83 -6.41
CA LEU A 174 -25.92 7.26 -7.43
C LEU A 174 -27.25 8.00 -7.42
N LYS A 175 -27.48 8.79 -8.46
CA LYS A 175 -28.81 9.31 -8.77
C LYS A 175 -29.64 8.16 -9.34
N LEU A 176 -30.21 7.35 -8.44
CA LEU A 176 -31.05 6.19 -8.80
C LEU A 176 -32.32 6.60 -9.57
N TRP A 177 -32.70 7.88 -9.49
CA TRP A 177 -33.87 8.42 -10.16
C TRP A 177 -33.55 9.72 -10.91
N PRO A 178 -33.95 9.86 -12.18
CA PRO A 178 -34.48 8.82 -13.07
C PRO A 178 -33.41 7.81 -13.54
N LEU A 179 -33.80 6.56 -13.80
CA LEU A 179 -32.90 5.47 -14.25
C LEU A 179 -32.07 5.83 -15.49
N SER A 180 -32.57 6.72 -16.36
CA SER A 180 -31.84 7.22 -17.53
C SER A 180 -30.54 7.93 -17.19
N ARG A 181 -30.43 8.52 -15.99
CA ARG A 181 -29.21 9.20 -15.50
C ARG A 181 -28.27 8.29 -14.72
N LEU A 182 -28.66 7.05 -14.45
CA LEU A 182 -27.84 6.10 -13.71
C LEU A 182 -26.52 5.80 -14.45
N GLY A 183 -26.57 5.66 -15.77
CA GLY A 183 -25.39 5.42 -16.61
C GLY A 183 -24.38 6.57 -16.55
N GLU A 184 -24.85 7.81 -16.71
CA GLU A 184 -24.00 9.01 -16.64
C GLU A 184 -23.43 9.23 -15.23
N SER A 185 -24.24 9.02 -14.19
CA SER A 185 -23.82 9.13 -12.79
C SER A 185 -22.76 8.08 -12.43
N MET A 186 -22.94 6.83 -12.88
CA MET A 186 -21.95 5.77 -12.68
C MET A 186 -20.64 6.06 -13.44
N ALA A 187 -20.73 6.50 -14.69
CA ALA A 187 -19.56 6.74 -15.53
C ALA A 187 -18.69 7.89 -15.00
N ASN A 188 -19.31 8.98 -14.55
CA ASN A 188 -18.59 10.20 -14.15
C ASN A 188 -18.17 10.18 -12.68
N GLU A 189 -19.11 9.93 -11.77
CA GLU A 189 -18.88 10.04 -10.31
C GLU A 189 -18.67 8.66 -9.67
N GLY A 190 -19.39 7.65 -10.17
CA GLY A 190 -19.32 6.29 -9.67
C GLY A 190 -17.93 5.67 -9.81
N VAL A 191 -17.26 5.82 -10.95
CA VAL A 191 -15.92 5.25 -11.16
C VAL A 191 -14.91 5.78 -10.14
N VAL A 192 -14.90 7.09 -9.88
CA VAL A 192 -13.98 7.69 -8.90
C VAL A 192 -14.34 7.26 -7.48
N TYR A 193 -15.65 7.22 -7.15
CA TYR A 193 -16.12 6.70 -5.87
C TYR A 193 -15.65 5.26 -5.65
N PHE A 194 -15.89 4.37 -6.62
CA PHE A 194 -15.49 2.97 -6.54
C PHE A 194 -13.97 2.82 -6.51
N GLN A 195 -13.21 3.64 -7.23
CA GLN A 195 -11.77 3.63 -7.16
C GLN A 195 -11.26 3.98 -5.76
N GLN A 196 -11.84 5.00 -5.11
CA GLN A 196 -11.52 5.36 -3.73
C GLN A 196 -11.95 4.27 -2.74
N LEU A 197 -13.15 3.70 -2.93
CA LEU A 197 -13.67 2.60 -2.13
C LEU A 197 -12.76 1.38 -2.21
N MET A 198 -12.27 1.04 -3.40
CA MET A 198 -11.38 -0.08 -3.68
C MET A 198 -9.92 0.14 -3.23
N GLN A 199 -9.58 1.36 -2.79
CA GLN A 199 -8.33 1.66 -2.10
C GLN A 199 -8.48 1.57 -0.57
N ASN A 200 -9.72 1.45 -0.05
CA ASN A 200 -9.96 1.40 1.38
C ASN A 200 -9.76 0.00 1.96
N ASP A 201 -8.96 -0.10 3.03
CA ASP A 201 -8.67 -1.34 3.73
C ASP A 201 -9.93 -2.12 4.16
N ALA A 202 -11.00 -1.43 4.58
CA ALA A 202 -12.24 -2.08 4.99
C ALA A 202 -12.93 -2.78 3.82
N MET A 203 -12.88 -2.20 2.61
CA MET A 203 -13.48 -2.80 1.41
C MET A 203 -12.75 -4.08 1.03
N HIS A 204 -11.42 -4.07 1.11
CA HIS A 204 -10.62 -5.27 0.95
C HIS A 204 -11.01 -6.37 1.94
N GLY A 205 -11.23 -6.01 3.21
CA GLY A 205 -11.71 -6.93 4.23
C GLY A 205 -13.08 -7.53 3.92
N VAL A 206 -14.04 -6.71 3.45
CA VAL A 206 -15.38 -7.17 3.04
C VAL A 206 -15.28 -8.15 1.88
N LEU A 207 -14.57 -7.78 0.81
CA LEU A 207 -14.41 -8.62 -0.38
C LEU A 207 -13.77 -9.96 -0.04
N PHE A 208 -12.72 -9.93 0.79
CA PHE A 208 -12.05 -11.16 1.22
C PHE A 208 -12.94 -12.00 2.15
N ASN A 209 -13.71 -11.39 3.04
CA ASN A 209 -14.64 -12.12 3.91
C ASN A 209 -15.80 -12.76 3.13
N LEU A 210 -16.32 -12.07 2.11
CA LEU A 210 -17.34 -12.61 1.20
C LEU A 210 -16.80 -13.80 0.40
N LEU A 211 -15.61 -13.64 -0.17
CA LEU A 211 -14.94 -14.68 -0.94
C LEU A 211 -14.62 -15.91 -0.07
N THR A 212 -14.00 -15.70 1.09
CA THR A 212 -13.67 -16.79 2.01
C THR A 212 -14.89 -17.38 2.72
N GLY A 213 -16.03 -16.70 2.70
CA GLY A 213 -17.33 -17.24 3.09
C GLY A 213 -17.77 -18.42 2.21
N LEU A 214 -17.35 -18.44 0.95
CA LEU A 214 -17.62 -19.54 0.01
C LEU A 214 -16.62 -20.70 0.17
N MET A 215 -15.56 -20.51 0.94
CA MET A 215 -14.49 -21.50 1.13
C MET A 215 -14.70 -22.28 2.43
N PRO A 216 -14.22 -23.54 2.51
CA PRO A 216 -14.23 -24.32 3.75
C PRO A 216 -13.58 -23.53 4.90
N PRO A 217 -14.10 -23.63 6.14
CA PRO A 217 -13.50 -22.94 7.28
C PRO A 217 -12.06 -23.40 7.47
N SER A 218 -11.14 -22.45 7.42
CA SER A 218 -9.80 -22.66 7.95
C SER A 218 -9.35 -21.39 8.66
N LEU A 219 -8.67 -21.56 9.80
CA LEU A 219 -8.09 -20.45 10.56
C LEU A 219 -7.29 -19.48 9.67
N PRO A 220 -6.49 -19.97 8.70
CA PRO A 220 -5.74 -19.08 7.85
C PRO A 220 -6.65 -18.20 6.97
N LEU A 221 -7.76 -18.71 6.44
CA LEU A 221 -8.71 -17.92 5.63
C LEU A 221 -9.38 -16.78 6.41
N VAL A 222 -9.62 -16.95 7.71
CA VAL A 222 -10.21 -15.90 8.54
C VAL A 222 -9.18 -14.88 9.05
N ALA A 223 -7.88 -15.16 8.93
CA ALA A 223 -6.85 -14.28 9.47
C ALA A 223 -6.85 -12.88 8.82
N SER A 224 -7.00 -12.79 7.49
CA SER A 224 -7.06 -11.49 6.80
C SER A 224 -8.22 -10.58 7.27
N PRO A 225 -9.48 -11.04 7.29
CA PRO A 225 -10.59 -10.20 7.73
C PRO A 225 -10.51 -9.89 9.23
N LEU A 226 -9.93 -10.79 10.05
CA LEU A 226 -9.63 -10.51 11.46
C LEU A 226 -8.60 -9.39 11.62
N LEU A 227 -7.49 -9.43 10.89
CA LEU A 227 -6.47 -8.37 10.91
C LEU A 227 -7.03 -7.04 10.42
N THR A 228 -7.87 -7.06 9.38
CA THR A 228 -8.55 -5.86 8.88
C THR A 228 -9.52 -5.30 9.91
N GLY A 229 -10.35 -6.15 10.52
CA GLY A 229 -11.26 -5.75 11.59
C GLY A 229 -10.51 -5.16 12.78
N ALA A 230 -9.39 -5.75 13.19
CA ALA A 230 -8.53 -5.25 14.27
C ALA A 230 -7.93 -3.87 13.93
N LEU A 231 -7.47 -3.66 12.68
CA LEU A 231 -6.95 -2.37 12.21
C LEU A 231 -8.04 -1.29 12.22
N VAL A 232 -9.26 -1.62 11.77
CA VAL A 232 -10.38 -0.68 11.77
C VAL A 232 -10.82 -0.36 13.20
N ALA A 233 -10.91 -1.36 14.08
CA ALA A 233 -11.25 -1.16 15.49
C ALA A 233 -10.20 -0.29 16.21
N GLY A 234 -8.91 -0.57 16.01
CA GLY A 234 -7.83 0.24 16.58
C GLY A 234 -7.87 1.70 16.10
N HIS A 235 -8.19 1.92 14.83
CA HIS A 235 -8.34 3.26 14.27
C HIS A 235 -9.54 4.01 14.85
N ILE A 236 -10.70 3.36 14.99
CA ILE A 236 -11.90 3.94 15.63
C ILE A 236 -11.60 4.34 17.09
N LEU A 237 -10.92 3.46 17.83
CA LEU A 237 -10.50 3.71 19.22
C LEU A 237 -9.52 4.89 19.33
N ARG A 238 -8.66 5.10 18.33
CA ARG A 238 -7.71 6.21 18.30
C ARG A 238 -8.37 7.55 18.00
N GLU A 239 -9.34 7.58 17.07
CA GLU A 239 -10.02 8.82 16.68
C GLU A 239 -10.83 9.42 17.83
N GLY A 240 -11.41 8.59 18.70
CA GLY A 240 -11.92 8.96 20.03
C GLY A 240 -13.10 9.95 20.10
N SER A 241 -13.33 10.74 19.05
CA SER A 241 -14.27 11.88 19.00
C SER A 241 -15.75 11.49 18.99
N ALA A 242 -16.03 10.23 18.66
CA ALA A 242 -17.38 9.66 18.57
C ALA A 242 -17.67 8.61 19.65
N LEU A 243 -16.69 8.23 20.47
CA LEU A 243 -16.86 7.17 21.45
C LEU A 243 -17.32 7.72 22.81
N PRO A 244 -18.24 7.03 23.51
CA PRO A 244 -18.57 7.35 24.88
C PRO A 244 -17.32 7.38 25.77
N GLY A 245 -17.24 8.36 26.68
CA GLY A 245 -16.05 8.56 27.53
C GLY A 245 -15.63 7.33 28.34
N PHE A 246 -16.58 6.47 28.70
CA PHE A 246 -16.28 5.22 29.42
C PHE A 246 -15.43 4.25 28.60
N ILE A 247 -15.56 4.18 27.28
CA ILE A 247 -14.77 3.29 26.41
C ILE A 247 -13.32 3.77 26.34
N ASN A 248 -13.13 5.10 26.24
CA ASN A 248 -11.81 5.72 26.16
C ASN A 248 -10.98 5.61 27.46
N ASN A 249 -11.65 5.29 28.57
CA ASN A 249 -11.03 5.11 29.89
C ASN A 249 -10.59 3.66 30.16
N ILE A 250 -10.94 2.70 29.28
CA ILE A 250 -10.52 1.30 29.44
C ILE A 250 -9.05 1.17 29.00
N GLY A 251 -8.15 1.03 29.97
CA GLY A 251 -6.70 0.91 29.75
C GLY A 251 -6.29 -0.12 28.68
N PRO A 252 -6.84 -1.35 28.69
CA PRO A 252 -6.57 -2.35 27.66
C PRO A 252 -6.89 -1.90 26.23
N LEU A 253 -8.00 -1.18 26.00
CA LEU A 253 -8.39 -0.71 24.67
C LEU A 253 -7.45 0.38 24.15
N ARG A 254 -7.01 1.28 25.03
CA ARG A 254 -5.99 2.28 24.69
C ARG A 254 -4.64 1.63 24.34
N ARG A 255 -4.23 0.62 25.12
CA ARG A 255 -3.02 -0.16 24.83
C ARG A 255 -3.14 -0.91 23.50
N PHE A 256 -4.30 -1.49 23.21
CA PHE A 256 -4.56 -2.12 21.92
C PHE A 256 -4.46 -1.11 20.77
N ALA A 257 -5.15 0.03 20.86
CA ALA A 257 -5.14 1.05 19.82
C ALA A 257 -3.70 1.58 19.54
N THR A 258 -2.92 1.80 20.59
CA THR A 258 -1.51 2.23 20.46
C THR A 258 -0.63 1.17 19.82
N ILE A 259 -0.78 -0.12 20.18
CA ILE A 259 -0.05 -1.22 19.54
C ILE A 259 -0.43 -1.33 18.05
N MET A 260 -1.71 -1.25 17.73
CA MET A 260 -2.20 -1.33 16.35
C MET A 260 -1.68 -0.18 15.49
N ASP A 261 -1.55 1.02 16.07
CA ASP A 261 -1.00 2.18 15.38
C ASP A 261 0.51 2.05 15.16
N GLN A 262 1.26 1.70 16.21
CA GLN A 262 2.71 1.49 16.15
C GLN A 262 3.10 0.40 15.15
N LYS A 263 2.32 -0.69 15.09
CA LYS A 263 2.58 -1.84 14.22
C LYS A 263 1.74 -1.84 12.94
N ARG A 264 1.07 -0.73 12.60
CA ARG A 264 0.12 -0.66 11.47
C ARG A 264 0.72 -1.20 10.18
N PHE A 265 1.94 -0.75 9.85
CA PHE A 265 2.64 -1.18 8.62
C PHE A 265 2.95 -2.67 8.61
N GLN A 266 3.43 -3.22 9.73
CA GLN A 266 3.74 -4.64 9.87
C GLN A 266 2.48 -5.49 9.73
N ILE A 267 1.36 -5.04 10.31
CA ILE A 267 0.08 -5.75 10.24
C ILE A 267 -0.50 -5.72 8.83
N LEU A 268 -0.44 -4.58 8.13
CA LEU A 268 -0.87 -4.47 6.73
C LEU A 268 -0.02 -5.35 5.81
N GLN A 269 1.29 -5.41 6.05
CA GLN A 269 2.20 -6.27 5.32
C GLN A 269 1.92 -7.75 5.60
N LEU A 270 1.73 -8.13 6.87
CA LEU A 270 1.37 -9.50 7.28
C LEU A 270 0.04 -9.92 6.66
N ARG A 271 -0.97 -9.03 6.64
CA ARG A 271 -2.25 -9.28 5.96
C ARG A 271 -2.03 -9.61 4.49
N ALA A 272 -1.27 -8.78 3.77
CA ALA A 272 -1.01 -8.97 2.36
C ALA A 272 -0.22 -10.26 2.07
N ASP A 273 0.74 -10.61 2.94
CA ASP A 273 1.48 -11.86 2.86
C ASP A 273 0.56 -13.06 3.03
N LEU A 274 -0.23 -13.07 4.10
CA LEU A 274 -1.17 -14.15 4.40
C LEU A 274 -2.12 -14.39 3.23
N GLU A 275 -2.74 -13.33 2.71
CA GLU A 275 -3.65 -13.44 1.58
C GLU A 275 -2.95 -14.11 0.40
N LEU A 276 -1.80 -13.59 -0.03
CA LEU A 276 -1.07 -14.13 -1.17
C LEU A 276 -0.64 -15.60 -0.97
N TYR A 277 -0.12 -15.95 0.21
CA TYR A 277 0.22 -17.33 0.56
C TYR A 277 -1.00 -18.24 0.52
N PHE A 278 -2.19 -17.75 0.91
CA PHE A 278 -3.42 -18.53 0.75
C PHE A 278 -3.81 -18.78 -0.69
N GLY A 279 -3.61 -17.80 -1.58
CA GLY A 279 -3.81 -18.00 -3.01
C GLY A 279 -2.97 -19.16 -3.54
N VAL A 280 -1.68 -19.17 -3.21
CA VAL A 280 -0.76 -20.24 -3.61
C VAL A 280 -1.13 -21.58 -2.96
N PHE A 281 -1.36 -21.58 -1.65
CA PHE A 281 -1.77 -22.77 -0.91
C PHE A 281 -3.05 -23.37 -1.49
N PHE A 282 -4.05 -22.53 -1.82
CA PHE A 282 -5.30 -22.97 -2.40
C PHE A 282 -5.09 -23.65 -3.76
N VAL A 283 -4.29 -23.05 -4.64
CA VAL A 283 -3.95 -23.65 -5.95
C VAL A 283 -3.23 -24.99 -5.78
N VAL A 284 -2.21 -25.05 -4.91
CA VAL A 284 -1.45 -26.29 -4.66
C VAL A 284 -2.36 -27.36 -4.07
N TRP A 285 -3.20 -27.01 -3.10
CA TRP A 285 -4.14 -27.93 -2.47
C TRP A 285 -5.15 -28.51 -3.47
N SER A 286 -5.70 -27.66 -4.35
CA SER A 286 -6.60 -28.08 -5.42
C SER A 286 -5.93 -29.06 -6.40
N LEU A 287 -4.68 -28.80 -6.77
CA LEU A 287 -3.90 -29.70 -7.63
C LEU A 287 -3.64 -31.06 -6.96
N VAL A 288 -3.26 -31.06 -5.69
CA VAL A 288 -2.98 -32.30 -4.92
C VAL A 288 -4.23 -33.16 -4.78
N ARG A 289 -5.40 -32.56 -4.55
CA ARG A 289 -6.65 -33.32 -4.43
C ARG A 289 -7.21 -33.81 -5.76
N MET A 290 -6.69 -33.34 -6.90
CA MET A 290 -7.21 -33.64 -8.24
C MET A 290 -8.73 -33.44 -8.38
N ASN A 291 -9.33 -32.61 -7.51
CA ASN A 291 -10.76 -32.34 -7.50
C ASN A 291 -10.99 -31.03 -8.22
N PHE A 292 -11.42 -31.10 -9.49
CA PHE A 292 -11.70 -29.95 -10.34
C PHE A 292 -13.19 -29.61 -10.41
N SER A 293 -13.92 -29.81 -9.31
CA SER A 293 -15.31 -29.36 -9.21
C SER A 293 -15.42 -27.87 -9.52
N LEU A 294 -16.32 -27.51 -10.45
CA LEU A 294 -16.50 -26.14 -10.90
C LEU A 294 -16.98 -25.23 -9.75
N SER A 295 -17.90 -25.73 -8.93
CA SER A 295 -18.46 -24.98 -7.80
C SER A 295 -17.47 -24.82 -6.65
N ASP A 296 -16.68 -25.86 -6.38
CA ASP A 296 -15.91 -25.92 -5.13
C ASP A 296 -14.48 -25.40 -5.30
N VAL A 297 -13.95 -25.46 -6.53
CA VAL A 297 -12.57 -25.11 -6.83
C VAL A 297 -12.46 -24.02 -7.89
N LEU A 298 -13.01 -24.22 -9.09
CA LEU A 298 -12.77 -23.29 -10.21
C LEU A 298 -13.39 -21.92 -9.97
N LEU A 299 -14.64 -21.86 -9.53
CA LEU A 299 -15.33 -20.59 -9.27
C LEU A 299 -14.65 -19.81 -8.12
N PRO A 300 -14.37 -20.40 -6.93
CA PRO A 300 -13.61 -19.72 -5.89
C PRO A 300 -12.20 -19.32 -6.33
N ALA A 301 -11.48 -20.17 -7.09
CA ALA A 301 -10.15 -19.85 -7.61
C ALA A 301 -10.18 -18.63 -8.53
N TYR A 302 -11.16 -18.59 -9.44
CA TYR A 302 -11.33 -17.47 -10.38
C TYR A 302 -11.67 -16.18 -9.64
N LEU A 303 -12.65 -16.21 -8.73
CA LEU A 303 -13.02 -15.04 -7.93
C LEU A 303 -11.86 -14.56 -7.05
N TYR A 304 -11.11 -15.49 -6.47
CA TYR A 304 -9.90 -15.19 -5.70
C TYR A 304 -8.83 -14.53 -6.57
N TRP A 305 -8.60 -15.07 -7.77
CA TRP A 305 -7.66 -14.48 -8.73
C TRP A 305 -8.05 -13.06 -9.13
N GLN A 306 -9.32 -12.81 -9.43
CA GLN A 306 -9.81 -11.47 -9.76
C GLN A 306 -9.63 -10.50 -8.59
N LEU A 307 -9.95 -10.94 -7.37
CA LEU A 307 -9.71 -10.14 -6.17
C LEU A 307 -8.22 -9.81 -6.03
N GLN A 308 -7.34 -10.81 -6.17
CA GLN A 308 -5.90 -10.62 -6.02
C GLN A 308 -5.32 -9.70 -7.10
N LYS A 309 -5.83 -9.77 -8.34
CA LYS A 309 -5.48 -8.85 -9.42
C LYS A 309 -5.82 -7.41 -9.05
N ILE A 310 -7.05 -7.15 -8.61
CA ILE A 310 -7.47 -5.81 -8.18
C ILE A 310 -6.59 -5.33 -7.02
N ARG A 311 -6.34 -6.19 -6.04
CA ARG A 311 -5.48 -5.87 -4.89
C ARG A 311 -4.04 -5.60 -5.28
N PHE A 312 -3.48 -6.33 -6.23
CA PHE A 312 -2.14 -6.03 -6.71
C PHE A 312 -2.10 -4.61 -7.30
N GLN A 313 -3.13 -4.21 -8.04
CA GLN A 313 -3.19 -2.89 -8.67
C GLN A 313 -3.43 -1.75 -7.67
N THR A 314 -4.26 -1.96 -6.65
CA THR A 314 -4.62 -0.90 -5.69
C THR A 314 -3.81 -0.91 -4.39
N CYS A 315 -3.27 -2.07 -3.99
CA CYS A 315 -2.68 -2.24 -2.67
C CYS A 315 -1.14 -2.33 -2.72
N PRO A 316 -0.44 -1.32 -2.17
CA PRO A 316 1.02 -1.29 -2.08
C PRO A 316 1.66 -2.55 -1.48
N TYR A 317 1.16 -2.98 -0.33
CA TYR A 317 1.69 -4.10 0.43
C TYR A 317 1.55 -5.43 -0.32
N SER A 318 0.50 -5.56 -1.13
CA SER A 318 0.26 -6.77 -1.94
C SER A 318 1.32 -6.91 -3.05
N GLN A 319 1.76 -5.80 -3.65
CA GLN A 319 2.86 -5.81 -4.61
C GLN A 319 4.18 -6.21 -3.94
N ALA A 320 4.45 -5.67 -2.74
CA ALA A 320 5.64 -6.03 -1.97
C ALA A 320 5.65 -7.52 -1.58
N SER A 321 4.51 -8.04 -1.11
CA SER A 321 4.32 -9.48 -0.83
C SER A 321 4.57 -10.33 -2.07
N ALA A 322 4.01 -9.93 -3.21
CA ALA A 322 4.16 -10.66 -4.47
C ALA A 322 5.61 -10.71 -4.94
N ARG A 323 6.38 -9.62 -4.79
CA ARG A 323 7.82 -9.62 -5.12
C ARG A 323 8.63 -10.52 -4.19
N ARG A 324 8.33 -10.53 -2.88
CA ARG A 324 9.01 -11.42 -1.93
C ARG A 324 8.72 -12.89 -2.22
N MET A 325 7.46 -13.21 -2.53
CA MET A 325 7.07 -14.55 -2.94
C MET A 325 7.73 -14.94 -4.28
N ASP A 326 7.76 -14.05 -5.27
CA ASP A 326 8.46 -14.28 -6.55
C ASP A 326 9.94 -14.56 -6.33
N GLY A 327 10.61 -13.79 -5.46
CA GLY A 327 12.00 -14.03 -5.07
C GLY A 327 12.21 -15.39 -4.40
N MET A 328 11.30 -15.79 -3.51
CA MET A 328 11.34 -17.10 -2.85
C MET A 328 11.18 -18.26 -3.83
N ILE A 329 10.18 -18.20 -4.72
CA ILE A 329 9.95 -19.25 -5.73
C ILE A 329 11.08 -19.27 -6.75
N THR A 330 11.61 -18.10 -7.13
CA THR A 330 12.78 -18.01 -8.03
C THR A 330 14.03 -18.63 -7.38
N SER A 331 14.26 -18.37 -6.10
CA SER A 331 15.36 -19.00 -5.35
C SER A 331 15.21 -20.53 -5.31
N LEU A 332 13.99 -21.02 -5.05
CA LEU A 332 13.69 -22.45 -5.04
C LEU A 332 13.86 -23.11 -6.41
N THR A 333 13.37 -22.47 -7.47
CA THR A 333 13.43 -22.98 -8.85
C THR A 333 14.83 -22.91 -9.48
N ASN A 334 15.70 -22.04 -8.97
CA ASN A 334 17.11 -21.96 -9.37
C ASN A 334 18.02 -22.89 -8.56
N HIS A 335 17.51 -23.54 -7.51
CA HIS A 335 18.31 -24.48 -6.72
C HIS A 335 18.74 -25.68 -7.57
N ARG A 336 19.98 -26.17 -7.39
CA ARG A 336 20.55 -27.27 -8.20
C ARG A 336 19.74 -28.58 -8.14
N ALA A 337 19.02 -28.80 -7.05
CA ALA A 337 18.16 -29.97 -6.88
C ALA A 337 16.78 -29.83 -7.55
N CYS A 338 16.43 -28.66 -8.06
CA CYS A 338 15.14 -28.42 -8.70
C CYS A 338 15.18 -28.86 -10.18
N PRO A 339 14.24 -29.72 -10.65
CA PRO A 339 14.17 -30.10 -12.05
C PRO A 339 14.04 -28.88 -12.98
N PRO A 340 14.81 -28.80 -14.09
CA PRO A 340 14.76 -27.67 -15.03
C PRO A 340 13.37 -27.36 -15.58
N VAL A 341 12.52 -28.39 -15.70
CA VAL A 341 11.13 -28.26 -16.15
C VAL A 341 10.32 -27.32 -15.25
N LEU A 342 10.51 -27.39 -13.92
CA LEU A 342 9.78 -26.54 -12.98
C LEU A 342 10.14 -25.07 -13.16
N ARG A 343 11.41 -24.77 -13.45
CA ARG A 343 11.86 -23.42 -13.75
C ARG A 343 11.20 -22.87 -15.02
N VAL A 344 11.17 -23.65 -16.11
CA VAL A 344 10.50 -23.24 -17.36
C VAL A 344 9.01 -23.01 -17.16
N VAL A 345 8.34 -23.89 -16.41
CA VAL A 345 6.91 -23.73 -16.08
C VAL A 345 6.69 -22.47 -15.24
N TYR A 346 7.52 -22.24 -14.23
CA TYR A 346 7.43 -21.05 -13.39
C TYR A 346 7.64 -19.76 -14.18
N GLU A 347 8.66 -19.70 -15.05
CA GLU A 347 8.93 -18.55 -15.89
C GLU A 347 7.75 -18.22 -16.82
N LYS A 348 7.07 -19.24 -17.36
CA LYS A 348 5.83 -19.05 -18.15
C LYS A 348 4.68 -18.52 -17.31
N ILE A 349 4.46 -19.06 -16.12
CA ILE A 349 3.41 -18.58 -15.19
C ILE A 349 3.71 -17.14 -14.78
N ARG A 350 4.96 -16.83 -14.42
CA ARG A 350 5.42 -15.49 -14.08
C ARG A 350 5.15 -14.50 -15.21
N ALA A 351 5.54 -14.85 -16.44
CA ALA A 351 5.31 -14.02 -17.62
C ALA A 351 3.80 -13.80 -17.86
N PHE A 352 2.97 -14.83 -17.69
CA PHE A 352 1.52 -14.71 -17.76
C PHE A 352 0.96 -13.75 -16.69
N CYS A 353 1.34 -13.91 -15.42
CA CYS A 353 0.91 -13.07 -14.32
C CYS A 353 1.28 -11.59 -14.54
N VAL A 354 2.51 -11.33 -15.01
CA VAL A 354 2.97 -9.97 -15.32
C VAL A 354 2.11 -9.33 -16.41
N ARG A 355 1.81 -10.06 -17.49
CA ARG A 355 0.94 -9.58 -18.57
C ARG A 355 -0.50 -9.29 -18.11
N GLN A 356 -1.01 -10.06 -17.16
CA GLN A 356 -2.38 -9.88 -16.66
C GLN A 356 -2.55 -8.63 -15.78
N VAL A 357 -1.46 -8.16 -15.18
CA VAL A 357 -1.47 -7.11 -14.15
C VAL A 357 -0.98 -5.78 -14.70
N GLN A 358 -0.03 -5.80 -15.64
CA GLN A 358 0.42 -4.59 -16.32
C GLN A 358 -0.77 -3.93 -17.03
N PRO A 359 -1.00 -2.62 -16.85
CA PRO A 359 -1.94 -1.91 -17.69
C PRO A 359 -1.49 -2.06 -19.15
N PRO A 360 -2.41 -2.15 -20.12
CA PRO A 360 -2.03 -2.14 -21.53
C PRO A 360 -1.14 -0.93 -21.75
N GLU A 361 0.09 -1.15 -22.23
CA GLU A 361 0.96 -0.04 -22.58
C GLU A 361 0.16 0.85 -23.53
N PRO A 362 0.08 2.18 -23.26
CA PRO A 362 -0.59 3.08 -24.18
C PRO A 362 0.09 2.84 -25.52
N SER A 363 -0.68 2.38 -26.51
CA SER A 363 -0.16 2.01 -27.82
C SER A 363 0.63 3.20 -28.31
N GLN A 364 1.96 3.16 -28.18
CA GLN A 364 2.80 4.23 -28.67
C GLN A 364 2.45 4.32 -30.15
N PRO A 365 2.01 5.49 -30.64
CA PRO A 365 1.68 5.63 -32.04
C PRO A 365 2.90 5.14 -32.80
N ARG A 366 2.75 4.02 -33.52
CA ARG A 366 3.82 3.43 -34.29
C ARG A 366 4.35 4.56 -35.15
N ALA A 367 5.58 5.00 -34.87
CA ALA A 367 6.24 5.98 -35.73
C ALA A 367 6.11 5.43 -37.15
N PRO A 368 5.61 6.23 -38.12
CA PRO A 368 5.44 5.76 -39.48
C PRO A 368 6.78 5.17 -39.91
N SER A 369 6.78 3.89 -40.24
CA SER A 369 7.98 3.21 -40.74
C SER A 369 8.41 3.98 -41.98
N CYS A 370 9.45 4.80 -41.85
CA CYS A 370 10.02 5.57 -42.93
C CYS A 370 10.68 4.55 -43.86
N ARG A 371 9.89 4.02 -44.78
CA ARG A 371 10.37 3.15 -45.84
C ARG A 371 11.09 4.07 -46.81
N ILE A 372 12.41 4.16 -46.68
CA ILE A 372 13.26 4.77 -47.71
C ILE A 372 13.06 3.89 -48.96
N MET A 373 12.45 4.45 -50.00
CA MET A 373 12.32 3.82 -51.31
C MET A 373 13.62 3.93 -52.08
#